data_AF-A0A2E6E0G0-F1
#
_entry.id   AF-A0A2E6E0G0-F1
#
_cell.length_a   1.000
_cell.length_b   1.000
_cell.length_c   1.000
_cell.angle_alpha   90.00
_cell.angle_beta   90.00
_cell.angle_gamma   90.00
#
_symmetry.space_group_name_H-M   'P 1'
#
loop_
_entity.id
_entity.type
_entity.pdbx_description
1 polymer ?
#
loop_
_entity_poly.entity_id
_entity_poly.type
_entity_poly.pdbx_seq_one_letter_code
_entity_poly.pdbx_strand_id
1 'polypeptide(L)' 'MTNIIKMKTGAWANPKIIAKGNVSSVKKMGAFYVFTIKLDSNDIREYSFTSSNKAEHMRKIMIGHLEEKFRKELKSYK' A
#
# COMPACT_ATOMS: atom_id res chain seq x y z
N MET A 1 13.87 9.74 -1.23
CA MET A 1 13.34 10.97 -1.86
C MET A 1 11.88 10.75 -2.19
N THR A 2 11.00 11.67 -1.81
CA THR A 2 9.56 11.56 -2.05
C THR A 2 9.25 12.15 -3.43
N ASN A 3 9.15 11.31 -4.45
CA ASN A 3 8.92 11.76 -5.83
C ASN A 3 7.43 12.06 -6.02
N ILE A 4 7.05 13.31 -5.75
CA ILE A 4 5.71 13.83 -6.07
C ILE A 4 5.59 13.93 -7.59
N ILE A 5 4.52 13.39 -8.16
CA ILE A 5 4.27 13.33 -9.61
C ILE A 5 3.12 14.28 -9.95
N LYS A 6 3.31 15.14 -10.94
CA LYS A 6 2.24 15.98 -11.50
C LYS A 6 1.44 15.18 -12.53
N MET A 7 0.13 15.07 -12.35
CA MET A 7 -0.80 14.38 -13.26
C MET A 7 -1.26 15.31 -14.40
N LYS A 8 -1.77 14.74 -15.50
CA LYS A 8 -2.39 15.50 -16.62
C LYS A 8 -3.53 16.41 -16.18
N THR A 9 -4.26 16.03 -15.13
CA THR A 9 -5.34 16.83 -14.53
C THR A 9 -4.84 18.07 -13.78
N GLY A 10 -3.53 18.26 -13.65
CA GLY A 10 -2.91 19.33 -12.87
C GLY A 10 -2.71 19.00 -11.40
N ALA A 11 -3.31 17.90 -10.90
CA ALA A 11 -3.16 17.45 -9.52
C ALA A 11 -1.77 16.87 -9.23
N TRP A 12 -1.32 17.01 -7.98
CA TRP A 12 -0.07 16.43 -7.49
C TRP A 12 -0.35 15.15 -6.71
N ALA A 13 0.29 14.06 -7.10
CA ALA A 13 0.12 12.75 -6.48
C ALA A 13 1.43 12.28 -5.85
N ASN A 14 1.33 11.72 -4.64
CA ASN A 14 2.46 11.12 -3.94
C ASN A 14 2.25 9.60 -3.83
N PRO A 15 2.91 8.78 -4.67
CA PRO A 15 2.71 7.33 -4.71
C PRO A 15 2.90 6.65 -3.34
N LYS A 16 3.83 7.15 -2.53
CA LYS A 16 4.13 6.60 -1.21
C LYS A 16 3.00 6.83 -0.20
N ILE A 17 2.41 8.03 -0.21
CA ILE A 17 1.27 8.34 0.67
C ILE A 17 0.05 7.53 0.24
N ILE A 18 -0.19 7.44 -1.07
CA ILE A 18 -1.29 6.65 -1.63
C ILE A 18 -1.12 5.17 -1.26
N ALA A 19 0.07 4.60 -1.45
CA ALA A 19 0.37 3.21 -1.08
C ALA A 19 0.13 2.95 0.41
N LYS A 20 0.66 3.82 1.28
CA LYS A 20 0.47 3.69 2.73
C LYS A 20 -1.01 3.79 3.13
N GLY A 21 -1.78 4.66 2.48
CA GLY A 21 -3.22 4.82 2.73
C GLY A 21 -4.06 3.62 2.29
N ASN A 22 -3.56 2.81 1.35
CA ASN A 22 -4.20 1.59 0.88
C ASN A 22 -3.85 0.35 1.72
N VAL A 23 -3.05 0.48 2.78
CA VAL A 23 -2.65 -0.64 3.64
C VAL A 23 -2.98 -0.33 5.10
N SER A 24 -3.83 -1.15 5.71
CA SER A 24 -4.21 -1.00 7.12
C SER A 24 -3.00 -1.19 8.04
N SER A 25 -3.08 -0.73 9.29
CA SER A 25 -2.13 -1.15 10.33
C SER A 25 -2.27 -2.65 10.62
N VAL A 26 -1.21 -3.26 11.15
CA VAL A 26 -1.30 -4.63 11.69
C VAL A 26 -2.14 -4.60 12.96
N LYS A 27 -3.12 -5.51 13.05
CA LYS A 27 -3.97 -5.70 14.24
C LYS A 27 -3.86 -7.15 14.71
N LYS A 28 -3.82 -7.36 16.03
CA LYS A 28 -3.89 -8.70 16.61
C LYS A 28 -5.34 -9.18 16.61
N MET A 29 -5.61 -10.34 16.03
CA MET A 29 -6.92 -10.96 15.95
C MET A 29 -6.79 -12.44 16.34
N GLY A 30 -7.17 -12.75 17.59
CA GLY A 30 -6.97 -14.07 18.17
C GLY A 30 -5.49 -14.50 18.17
N ALA A 31 -5.20 -15.64 17.55
CA ALA A 31 -3.85 -16.20 17.40
C ALA A 31 -3.02 -15.56 16.27
N PHE A 32 -3.60 -14.63 15.50
CA PHE A 32 -2.97 -14.06 14.31
C PHE A 32 -2.76 -12.55 14.42
N TYR A 33 -1.86 -12.05 13.59
CA TYR A 33 -1.60 -10.64 13.30
C TYR A 33 -2.00 -10.39 11.85
N VAL A 34 -2.93 -9.47 11.64
CA VAL A 34 -3.64 -9.32 10.38
C VAL A 34 -3.52 -7.88 9.87
N PHE A 35 -3.37 -7.72 8.56
CA PHE A 35 -3.55 -6.43 7.90
C PHE A 35 -4.21 -6.62 6.54
N THR A 36 -4.84 -5.56 6.03
CA THR A 36 -5.48 -5.57 4.71
C THR A 36 -4.77 -4.65 3.74
N ILE A 37 -4.85 -5.01 2.47
CA ILE A 37 -4.39 -4.22 1.33
C ILE A 37 -5.59 -3.98 0.42
N LYS A 38 -5.83 -2.73 0.06
CA LYS A 38 -6.79 -2.35 -0.98
C LYS A 38 -6.04 -2.13 -2.30
N LEU A 39 -6.27 -3.01 -3.27
CA LEU A 39 -5.66 -2.90 -4.61
C LEU A 39 -6.52 -2.09 -5.58
N ASP A 40 -7.84 -2.14 -5.38
CA ASP A 40 -8.86 -1.40 -6.11
C ASP A 40 -10.10 -1.21 -5.18
N SER A 41 -11.09 -0.45 -5.63
CA SER A 41 -12.42 -0.31 -5.04
C SER A 41 -13.06 -1.64 -4.62
N ASN A 42 -12.93 -2.69 -5.44
CA ASN A 42 -13.57 -3.99 -5.24
C ASN A 42 -12.58 -5.13 -4.88
N ASP A 43 -11.27 -4.86 -4.80
CA ASP A 43 -10.24 -5.86 -4.44
C ASP A 43 -9.56 -5.46 -3.12
N ILE A 44 -10.01 -6.10 -2.03
CA ILE A 44 -9.42 -5.98 -0.70
C ILE A 44 -8.90 -7.36 -0.30
N ARG A 45 -7.60 -7.43 0.01
CA ARG A 45 -6.93 -8.66 0.40
C ARG A 45 -6.51 -8.59 1.85
N GLU A 46 -6.77 -9.66 2.59
CA GLU A 46 -6.35 -9.82 3.97
C GLU A 46 -5.15 -10.74 4.06
N TYR A 47 -4.18 -10.37 4.90
CA TYR A 47 -2.99 -11.17 5.16
C TYR A 47 -2.88 -11.43 6.66
N SER A 48 -2.77 -12.70 7.03
CA SER A 48 -2.65 -13.16 8.41
C SER A 48 -1.30 -13.82 8.67
N PHE A 49 -0.67 -13.50 9.79
CA PHE A 49 0.59 -14.09 10.23
C PHE A 49 0.51 -14.52 11.68
N THR A 50 1.24 -15.57 12.06
CA THR A 50 1.35 -16.00 13.46
C THR A 50 2.31 -15.14 14.29
N SER A 51 3.13 -14.30 13.64
CA SER A 51 4.13 -13.45 14.29
C SER A 51 3.96 -11.98 13.88
N SER A 52 3.92 -11.10 14.89
CA SER A 52 3.84 -9.64 14.70
C SER A 52 4.97 -9.11 13.82
N ASN A 53 6.20 -9.56 14.04
CA ASN A 53 7.37 -9.10 13.30
C ASN A 53 7.27 -9.47 11.82
N LYS A 54 6.76 -10.68 11.50
CA LYS A 54 6.52 -11.11 10.13
C LYS A 54 5.41 -10.30 9.47
N ALA A 55 4.32 -10.01 10.19
CA ALA A 55 3.25 -9.17 9.69
C ALA A 55 3.73 -7.75 9.36
N GLU A 56 4.47 -7.11 10.26
CA GLU A 56 5.02 -5.77 10.04
C GLU A 56 6.07 -5.73 8.91
N HIS A 57 6.91 -6.76 8.83
CA HIS A 57 7.87 -6.86 7.74
C HIS A 57 7.19 -7.02 6.39
N MET A 58 6.22 -7.94 6.28
CA MET A 58 5.47 -8.13 5.04
C MET A 58 4.67 -6.87 4.68
N ARG A 59 4.06 -6.22 5.65
CA ARG A 59 3.35 -4.96 5.45
C ARG A 59 4.25 -3.90 4.80
N LYS A 60 5.50 -3.75 5.25
CA LYS A 60 6.47 -2.82 4.64
C LYS A 60 6.79 -3.20 3.19
N ILE A 61 7.02 -4.47 2.92
CA ILE A 61 7.27 -4.97 1.55
C ILE A 61 6.09 -4.65 0.63
N MET A 62 4.88 -4.93 1.10
CA MET A 62 3.65 -4.73 0.33
C MET A 62 3.38 -3.25 0.03
N ILE A 63 3.64 -2.36 0.98
CA ILE A 63 3.61 -0.90 0.73
C ILE A 63 4.60 -0.53 -0.37
N GLY A 64 5.81 -1.12 -0.38
CA GLY A 64 6.79 -0.88 -1.44
C GLY A 64 6.30 -1.32 -2.81
N HIS A 65 5.69 -2.51 -2.93
CA HIS A 65 5.11 -2.97 -4.19
C HIS A 65 3.96 -2.08 -4.68
N LEU A 66 3.10 -1.62 -3.78
CA LEU A 66 2.04 -0.68 -4.10
C LEU A 66 2.58 0.68 -4.56
N GLU A 67 3.62 1.19 -3.91
CA GLU A 67 4.28 2.43 -4.30
C GLU A 67 4.80 2.34 -5.74
N GLU A 68 5.43 1.22 -6.10
CA GLU A 68 5.88 0.95 -7.46
C GLU A 68 4.73 0.87 -8.46
N LYS A 69 3.64 0.18 -8.12
CA LYS A 69 2.43 0.07 -8.93
C LYS A 69 1.86 1.47 -9.23
N PHE A 70 1.57 2.25 -8.20
CA PHE A 70 1.02 3.60 -8.35
C PHE A 70 1.96 4.54 -9.09
N ARG A 71 3.29 4.40 -8.89
CA ARG A 71 4.27 5.19 -9.64
C ARG A 71 4.22 4.91 -11.13
N LYS A 72 4.04 3.65 -11.54
CA LYS A 72 3.89 3.26 -12.95
C LYS A 72 2.57 3.76 -13.53
N GLU A 73 1.47 3.58 -12.81
CA GLU A 73 0.14 4.06 -13.21
C GLU A 73 0.14 5.57 -13.42
N LEU A 74 0.63 6.35 -12.45
CA LEU A 74 0.70 7.81 -12.53
C LEU A 74 1.58 8.31 -13.69
N LYS A 75 2.64 7.58 -14.04
CA LYS A 75 3.46 7.88 -15.22
C LYS A 75 2.77 7.51 -16.53
N SER A 76 1.95 6.46 -16.55
CA SER A 76 1.17 6.06 -17.73
C SER A 76 0.10 7.09 -18.08
N TYR A 77 -0.37 7.88 -17.11
CA TYR A 77 -1.27 9.01 -17.35
C TYR A 77 -0.53 10.28 -17.82
N LYS A 78 0.80 10.27 -17.98
CA LYS A 78 1.57 11.37 -18.57
C LYS A 78 1.47 11.39 -20.10
#